data_AF-A0A6A5VZF7-F1
#
_entry.id   AF-A0A6A5VZF7-F1
#
_cell.length_a   1.000
_cell.length_b   1.000
_cell.length_c   1.000
_cell.angle_alpha   90.00
_cell.angle_beta   90.00
_cell.angle_gamma   90.00
#
_symmetry.space_group_name_H-M   'P 1'
#
loop_
_entity.id
_entity.type
_entity.pdbx_description
1 polymer ?
#
loop_
_entity_poly.entity_id
_entity_poly.type
_entity_poly.pdbx_seq_one_letter_code
_entity_poly.pdbx_strand_id
1 'polypeptide(L)'
;MAQRDRSGRQPPIVEFYDPNVNGGDAHGRTRREILRWDDEQLEQSHDYIQILFPLPEGSMFSYNAPIIGKKTLEAFHSRTPLRIALNESFGRMLKFYGFALVNDVDEELLRAKASDELDRKDSDTPATAAPDDEPKPEGLQGFMKFSETGLNYEDFWHSITGFHVVRGPNFEERSKNWCVRMYHNHLRITRILRSLRVLGLEKQCEAFYKALKDVYNDPKIKIGERSMMFWSRAVREPLHMAPDGTACKWLKRSQETEQTED
;
A
#
# COMPACT_ATOMS: atom_id res chain seq x y z
N MET A 1 -30.75 -23.92 -2.82
CA MET A 1 -30.36 -24.43 -1.49
C MET A 1 -28.88 -24.15 -1.26
N ALA A 2 -28.54 -23.05 -0.57
CA ALA A 2 -27.17 -22.72 -0.24
C ALA A 2 -26.76 -23.45 1.05
N GLN A 3 -25.69 -24.23 0.99
CA GLN A 3 -25.09 -24.84 2.18
C GLN A 3 -24.66 -23.72 3.13
N ARG A 4 -25.35 -23.62 4.27
CA ARG A 4 -24.95 -22.80 5.41
C ARG A 4 -23.68 -23.43 5.98
N ASP A 5 -22.54 -22.78 5.78
CA ASP A 5 -21.33 -23.06 6.53
C ASP A 5 -21.61 -22.81 8.03
N ARG A 6 -21.50 -23.89 8.82
CA ARG A 6 -21.86 -23.99 10.24
C ARG A 6 -20.69 -23.66 11.18
N SER A 7 -19.59 -23.10 10.71
CA SER A 7 -18.57 -22.59 11.62
C SER A 7 -18.85 -21.11 11.93
N GLY A 8 -19.19 -20.78 13.17
CA GLY A 8 -19.19 -19.39 13.65
C GLY A 8 -17.78 -18.77 13.70
N ARG A 9 -16.81 -19.35 12.98
CA ARG A 9 -15.41 -18.93 12.94
C ARG A 9 -15.27 -17.79 11.92
N GLN A 10 -14.52 -16.76 12.31
CA GLN A 10 -14.24 -15.63 11.43
C GLN A 10 -13.37 -16.08 10.25
N PRO A 11 -13.43 -15.42 9.08
CA PRO A 11 -12.53 -15.72 7.98
C PRO A 11 -11.05 -15.54 8.42
N PRO A 12 -10.11 -16.41 8.01
CA PRO A 12 -8.70 -16.32 8.42
C PRO A 12 -8.05 -14.96 8.14
N ILE A 13 -8.42 -14.32 7.01
CA ILE A 13 -7.96 -12.96 6.69
C ILE A 13 -8.45 -11.98 7.77
N VAL A 14 -9.72 -12.07 8.18
CA VAL A 14 -10.25 -11.18 9.22
C VAL A 14 -9.52 -11.40 10.54
N GLU A 15 -9.26 -12.64 10.94
CA GLU A 15 -8.51 -12.97 12.16
C GLU A 15 -7.06 -12.42 12.12
N PHE A 16 -6.39 -12.49 10.97
CA PHE A 16 -5.04 -11.94 10.78
C PHE A 16 -4.99 -10.41 10.89
N TYR A 17 -6.04 -9.70 10.44
CA TYR A 17 -6.11 -8.25 10.52
C TYR A 17 -6.69 -7.71 11.82
N ASP A 18 -7.52 -8.49 12.51
CA ASP A 18 -8.19 -8.06 13.74
C ASP A 18 -7.15 -7.77 14.85
N PRO A 19 -7.07 -6.52 15.35
CA PRO A 19 -6.06 -6.14 16.33
C PRO A 19 -6.22 -6.84 17.69
N ASN A 20 -7.43 -7.36 17.99
CA ASN A 20 -7.74 -8.07 19.23
C ASN A 20 -7.47 -9.57 19.13
N VAL A 21 -7.56 -10.15 17.93
CA VAL A 21 -7.27 -11.57 17.68
C VAL A 21 -5.79 -11.76 17.36
N ASN A 22 -5.23 -10.90 16.50
CA ASN A 22 -3.84 -10.94 16.03
C ASN A 22 -3.47 -12.34 15.48
N GLY A 23 -4.32 -12.90 14.62
CA GLY A 23 -4.15 -14.23 14.05
C GLY A 23 -2.87 -14.36 13.22
N GLY A 24 -2.33 -15.58 13.19
CA GLY A 24 -1.17 -15.93 12.37
C GLY A 24 -1.57 -16.34 10.95
N ASP A 25 -0.62 -16.23 10.02
CA ASP A 25 -0.73 -16.84 8.70
C ASP A 25 -0.51 -18.37 8.74
N ALA A 26 -0.39 -19.02 7.58
CA ALA A 26 -0.17 -20.47 7.49
C ALA A 26 1.13 -20.95 8.16
N HIS A 27 2.09 -20.06 8.42
CA HIS A 27 3.35 -20.33 9.12
C HIS A 27 3.32 -19.85 10.59
N GLY A 28 2.16 -19.40 11.08
CA GLY A 28 1.99 -18.86 12.42
C GLY A 28 2.52 -17.44 12.60
N ARG A 29 2.92 -16.76 11.52
CA ARG A 29 3.45 -15.38 11.58
C ARG A 29 2.30 -14.39 11.66
N THR A 30 2.33 -13.49 12.62
CA THR A 30 1.34 -12.43 12.77
C THR A 30 1.67 -11.24 11.87
N ARG A 31 0.67 -10.40 11.57
CA ARG A 31 0.87 -9.15 10.82
C ARG A 31 1.96 -8.29 11.47
N ARG A 32 1.89 -8.09 12.79
CA ARG A 32 2.84 -7.25 13.54
C ARG A 32 4.27 -7.74 13.44
N GLU A 33 4.49 -9.05 13.42
CA GLU A 33 5.84 -9.63 13.23
C GLU A 33 6.37 -9.38 11.83
N ILE A 34 5.55 -9.65 10.80
CA ILE A 34 5.94 -9.42 9.40
C ILE A 34 6.28 -7.94 9.17
N LEU A 35 5.50 -7.00 9.72
CA LEU A 35 5.76 -5.56 9.54
C LEU A 35 7.05 -5.08 10.22
N ARG A 36 7.60 -5.86 11.17
CA ARG A 36 8.87 -5.56 11.86
C ARG A 36 10.10 -6.13 11.16
N TRP A 37 9.92 -6.96 10.13
CA TRP A 37 11.05 -7.44 9.33
C TRP A 37 11.80 -6.27 8.71
N ASP A 38 13.10 -6.43 8.57
CA ASP A 38 13.90 -5.52 7.77
C ASP A 38 13.62 -5.71 6.27
N ASP A 39 14.15 -4.78 5.46
CA ASP A 39 13.91 -4.79 4.02
C ASP A 39 14.63 -5.95 3.31
N GLU A 40 15.73 -6.46 3.84
CA GLU A 40 16.43 -7.61 3.26
C GLU A 40 15.57 -8.87 3.40
N GLN A 41 15.00 -9.10 4.58
CA GLN A 41 14.09 -10.20 4.83
C GLN A 41 12.81 -10.10 3.98
N LEU A 42 12.24 -8.90 3.79
CA LEU A 42 11.09 -8.69 2.89
C LEU A 42 11.43 -8.88 1.41
N GLU A 43 12.67 -8.63 1.00
CA GLU A 43 13.13 -8.91 -0.36
C GLU A 43 13.23 -10.44 -0.54
N GLN A 44 13.87 -11.14 0.39
CA GLN A 44 14.13 -12.59 0.33
C GLN A 44 12.87 -13.47 0.54
N SER A 45 11.94 -13.04 1.39
CA SER A 45 10.68 -13.75 1.64
C SER A 45 9.62 -13.30 0.65
N HIS A 46 8.95 -14.24 -0.03
CA HIS A 46 7.99 -13.90 -1.10
C HIS A 46 6.54 -14.24 -0.76
N ASP A 47 6.30 -14.94 0.34
CA ASP A 47 5.01 -15.54 0.68
C ASP A 47 4.14 -14.65 1.59
N TYR A 48 4.77 -13.75 2.36
CA TYR A 48 4.06 -12.80 3.23
C TYR A 48 3.11 -11.87 2.46
N ILE A 49 3.49 -11.49 1.23
CA ILE A 49 2.75 -10.47 0.47
C ILE A 49 1.32 -10.91 0.19
N GLN A 50 1.08 -12.22 0.16
CA GLN A 50 -0.22 -12.77 -0.20
C GLN A 50 -1.23 -12.66 0.93
N ILE A 51 -0.77 -12.72 2.19
CA ILE A 51 -1.62 -12.49 3.37
C ILE A 51 -1.71 -11.01 3.73
N LEU A 52 -0.65 -10.21 3.50
CA LEU A 52 -0.69 -8.74 3.69
C LEU A 52 -1.51 -7.99 2.63
N PHE A 53 -1.73 -8.60 1.47
CA PHE A 53 -2.55 -8.03 0.40
C PHE A 53 -3.30 -9.15 -0.30
N PRO A 54 -4.35 -9.71 0.34
CA PRO A 54 -5.11 -10.81 -0.22
C PRO A 54 -5.94 -10.34 -1.43
N LEU A 55 -6.31 -11.28 -2.30
CA LEU A 55 -7.02 -11.02 -3.55
C LEU A 55 -8.24 -11.95 -3.67
N PRO A 56 -9.31 -11.54 -4.37
CA PRO A 56 -10.47 -12.40 -4.63
C PRO A 56 -10.20 -13.47 -5.70
N GLU A 57 -9.27 -13.24 -6.63
CA GLU A 57 -8.84 -14.18 -7.68
C GLU A 57 -7.86 -15.27 -7.21
N GLY A 58 -7.37 -15.19 -5.97
CA GLY A 58 -6.33 -16.10 -5.46
C GLY A 58 -4.95 -15.86 -6.06
N SER A 59 -4.00 -16.78 -5.82
CA SER A 59 -2.63 -16.70 -6.32
C SER A 59 -2.33 -17.89 -7.22
N MET A 60 -1.85 -17.66 -8.44
CA MET A 60 -1.34 -18.74 -9.30
C MET A 60 -0.07 -19.40 -8.73
N PHE A 61 0.63 -18.74 -7.82
CA PHE A 61 1.92 -19.18 -7.29
C PHE A 61 1.85 -19.81 -5.89
N SER A 62 0.73 -19.66 -5.19
CA SER A 62 0.56 -20.21 -3.83
C SER A 62 -0.91 -20.53 -3.58
N TYR A 63 -1.21 -21.82 -3.59
CA TYR A 63 -2.57 -22.33 -3.39
C TYR A 63 -3.03 -22.24 -1.92
N ASN A 64 -2.11 -22.03 -0.97
CA ASN A 64 -2.41 -22.00 0.46
C ASN A 64 -2.74 -20.59 0.98
N ALA A 65 -2.52 -19.54 0.19
CA ALA A 65 -2.87 -18.19 0.60
C ALA A 65 -4.40 -18.02 0.63
N PRO A 66 -4.98 -17.51 1.72
CA PRO A 66 -6.42 -17.33 1.81
C PRO A 66 -6.88 -16.27 0.80
N ILE A 67 -8.03 -16.52 0.19
CA ILE A 67 -8.65 -15.63 -0.82
C ILE A 67 -9.72 -14.76 -0.19
N ILE A 68 -9.95 -13.58 -0.76
CA ILE A 68 -11.07 -12.73 -0.34
C ILE A 68 -12.38 -13.40 -0.80
N GLY A 69 -13.27 -13.66 0.16
CA GLY A 69 -14.67 -14.03 -0.09
C GLY A 69 -15.64 -12.97 0.42
N LYS A 70 -16.94 -13.19 0.21
CA LYS A 70 -18.01 -12.24 0.60
C LYS A 70 -17.91 -11.78 2.06
N LYS A 71 -17.78 -12.71 3.02
CA LYS A 71 -17.65 -12.38 4.45
C LYS A 71 -16.42 -11.51 4.77
N THR A 72 -15.28 -11.76 4.11
CA THR A 72 -14.06 -10.95 4.29
C THR A 72 -14.28 -9.55 3.74
N LEU A 73 -14.85 -9.45 2.54
CA LEU A 73 -15.16 -8.16 1.91
C LEU A 73 -16.09 -7.34 2.81
N GLU A 74 -17.22 -7.91 3.21
CA GLU A 74 -18.19 -7.28 4.12
C GLU A 74 -17.53 -6.83 5.45
N ALA A 75 -16.67 -7.67 6.03
CA ALA A 75 -15.96 -7.32 7.26
C ALA A 75 -15.04 -6.10 7.08
N PHE A 76 -14.25 -6.05 6.01
CA PHE A 76 -13.38 -4.89 5.74
C PHE A 76 -14.17 -3.62 5.42
N HIS A 77 -15.32 -3.73 4.76
CA HIS A 77 -16.17 -2.58 4.44
C HIS A 77 -16.99 -2.09 5.64
N SER A 78 -17.28 -2.95 6.62
CA SER A 78 -18.01 -2.56 7.85
C SER A 78 -17.13 -2.24 9.05
N ARG A 79 -15.85 -2.67 9.08
CA ARG A 79 -14.99 -2.54 10.27
C ARG A 79 -13.75 -1.71 9.98
N THR A 80 -13.75 -0.47 10.44
CA THR A 80 -12.61 0.44 10.30
C THR A 80 -11.29 -0.12 10.83
N PRO A 81 -11.21 -0.81 12.00
CA PRO A 81 -9.95 -1.37 12.49
C PRO A 81 -9.23 -2.32 11.52
N LEU A 82 -9.96 -3.02 10.65
CA LEU A 82 -9.34 -3.89 9.63
C LEU A 82 -8.70 -3.06 8.50
N ARG A 83 -9.35 -1.96 8.11
CA ARG A 83 -8.80 -1.00 7.13
C ARG A 83 -7.61 -0.24 7.69
N ILE A 84 -7.59 0.08 8.99
CA ILE A 84 -6.42 0.63 9.70
C ILE A 84 -5.22 -0.28 9.49
N ALA A 85 -5.41 -1.55 9.84
CA ALA A 85 -4.39 -2.58 9.78
C ALA A 85 -3.87 -2.83 8.35
N LEU A 86 -4.74 -2.73 7.34
CA LEU A 86 -4.34 -2.78 5.93
C LEU A 86 -3.52 -1.56 5.52
N ASN A 87 -3.93 -0.37 5.97
CA ASN A 87 -3.19 0.86 5.68
C ASN A 87 -1.81 0.90 6.38
N GLU A 88 -1.68 0.34 7.58
CA GLU A 88 -0.37 0.11 8.22
C GLU A 88 0.54 -0.78 7.37
N SER A 89 -0.03 -1.87 6.84
CA SER A 89 0.68 -2.80 5.95
C SER A 89 1.13 -2.11 4.67
N PHE A 90 0.25 -1.26 4.11
CA PHE A 90 0.57 -0.42 2.96
C PHE A 90 1.68 0.58 3.25
N GLY A 91 1.62 1.29 4.38
CA GLY A 91 2.68 2.22 4.82
C GLY A 91 4.04 1.54 4.95
N ARG A 92 4.08 0.29 5.43
CA ARG A 92 5.32 -0.51 5.47
C ARG A 92 5.86 -0.80 4.07
N MET A 93 4.98 -1.12 3.11
CA MET A 93 5.38 -1.36 1.72
C MET A 93 5.79 -0.08 0.98
N LEU A 94 5.18 1.07 1.29
CA LEU A 94 5.64 2.35 0.76
C LEU A 94 7.10 2.60 1.16
N LYS A 95 7.44 2.44 2.45
CA LYS A 95 8.82 2.57 2.94
C LYS A 95 9.77 1.61 2.23
N PHE A 96 9.37 0.34 2.07
CA PHE A 96 10.15 -0.67 1.35
C PHE A 96 10.47 -0.25 -0.10
N TYR A 97 9.51 0.36 -0.80
CA TYR A 97 9.69 0.85 -2.17
C TYR A 97 10.30 2.26 -2.26
N GLY A 98 10.63 2.89 -1.13
CA GLY A 98 11.22 4.22 -1.07
C GLY A 98 10.23 5.38 -1.15
N PHE A 99 8.93 5.13 -1.00
CA PHE A 99 7.89 6.16 -0.95
C PHE A 99 7.55 6.58 0.49
N ALA A 100 6.90 7.73 0.61
CA ALA A 100 6.27 8.23 1.83
C ALA A 100 4.82 8.62 1.57
N LEU A 101 3.99 8.52 2.61
CA LEU A 101 2.62 9.03 2.60
C LEU A 101 2.62 10.39 3.31
N VAL A 102 2.03 11.39 2.67
CA VAL A 102 2.03 12.79 3.09
C VAL A 102 0.59 13.29 3.01
N ASN A 103 0.08 13.98 4.03
CA ASN A 103 -1.22 14.65 3.92
C ASN A 103 -1.03 16.04 3.26
N ASP A 104 -2.13 16.67 2.84
CA ASP A 104 -2.08 17.99 2.18
C ASP A 104 -1.30 19.05 3.01
N VAL A 105 -1.43 19.00 4.34
CA VAL A 105 -0.76 19.94 5.27
C VAL A 105 0.75 19.74 5.29
N ASP A 106 1.17 18.48 5.40
CA ASP A 106 2.58 18.08 5.39
C ASP A 106 3.21 18.38 4.02
N GLU A 107 2.44 18.26 2.93
CA GLU A 107 2.92 18.61 1.59
C GLU A 107 3.18 20.12 1.44
N GLU A 108 2.27 20.96 1.93
CA GLU A 108 2.46 22.42 1.95
C GLU A 108 3.71 22.79 2.76
N LEU A 109 3.88 22.17 3.94
CA LEU A 109 5.06 22.37 4.78
C LEU A 109 6.36 21.90 4.09
N LEU A 110 6.34 20.76 3.41
CA LEU A 110 7.49 20.24 2.65
C LEU A 110 7.85 21.16 1.48
N ARG A 111 6.86 21.68 0.74
CA ARG A 111 7.07 22.63 -0.35
C ARG A 111 7.67 23.94 0.16
N ALA A 112 7.17 24.47 1.27
CA ALA A 112 7.71 25.68 1.90
C ALA A 112 9.18 25.50 2.30
N LYS A 113 9.52 24.37 2.95
CA LYS A 113 10.91 24.04 3.32
C LYS A 113 11.84 23.91 2.12
N ALA A 114 11.38 23.28 1.03
CA ALA A 114 12.17 23.13 -0.19
C ALA A 114 12.45 24.49 -0.86
N SER A 115 11.47 25.41 -0.84
CA SER A 115 11.65 26.79 -1.34
C SER A 115 12.68 27.55 -0.50
N ASP A 116 12.58 27.50 0.83
CA ASP A 116 13.52 28.16 1.74
C ASP A 116 14.97 27.66 1.54
N GLU A 117 15.17 26.37 1.26
CA GLU A 117 16.50 25.81 0.99
C GLU A 117 17.09 26.25 -0.35
N LEU A 118 16.26 26.40 -1.38
CA LEU A 118 16.66 26.97 -2.67
C LEU A 118 17.06 28.44 -2.53
N ASP A 119 16.24 29.23 -1.83
CA ASP A 119 16.51 30.65 -1.60
C ASP A 119 17.79 30.88 -0.79
N ARG A 120 18.11 30.01 0.19
CA ARG A 120 19.39 30.06 0.92
C ARG A 120 20.58 29.73 0.02
N LYS A 121 20.48 28.73 -0.87
CA LYS A 121 21.56 28.33 -1.78
C LYS A 121 21.91 29.38 -2.82
N ASP A 122 20.96 30.22 -3.22
CA ASP A 122 21.20 31.33 -4.15
C ASP A 122 21.80 32.58 -3.49
N SER A 123 21.88 32.61 -2.15
CA SER A 123 22.39 33.76 -1.38
C SER A 123 23.85 33.65 -0.90
N ASP A 124 24.49 32.49 -1.01
CA ASP A 124 25.86 32.27 -0.50
C ASP A 124 26.95 32.49 -1.55
N THR A 125 27.82 33.47 -1.28
CA THR A 125 29.14 33.67 -1.93
C THR A 125 30.13 32.66 -1.33
N PRO A 126 31.08 32.06 -2.10
CA PRO A 126 31.84 30.92 -1.59
C PRO A 126 32.84 31.35 -0.51
N ALA A 127 32.57 30.97 0.74
CA ALA A 127 33.56 30.96 1.81
C ALA A 127 34.09 29.53 2.01
N THR A 128 35.40 29.40 1.91
CA THR A 128 36.17 28.17 2.12
C THR A 128 35.98 27.62 3.54
N ALA A 129 35.46 26.40 3.67
CA ALA A 129 35.56 25.59 4.89
C ALA A 129 35.73 24.11 4.53
N ALA A 130 36.55 23.43 5.35
CA ALA A 130 37.08 22.07 5.18
C ALA A 130 36.00 20.96 5.20
N PRO A 131 36.30 19.76 4.69
CA PRO A 131 35.38 18.63 4.74
C PRO A 131 35.49 17.96 6.11
N ASP A 132 34.34 17.59 6.66
CA ASP A 132 34.11 16.62 7.77
C ASP A 132 33.15 17.18 8.82
N ASP A 133 31.93 17.44 8.38
CA ASP A 133 30.69 17.17 9.12
C ASP A 133 29.54 17.49 8.16
N GLU A 134 29.26 16.57 7.23
CA GLU A 134 27.98 16.62 6.52
C GLU A 134 26.87 16.45 7.56
N PRO A 135 25.97 17.44 7.74
CA PRO A 135 24.80 17.23 8.59
C PRO A 135 23.95 16.16 7.92
N LYS A 136 23.88 14.97 8.53
CA LYS A 136 22.91 13.96 8.14
C LYS A 136 21.52 14.60 8.24
N PRO A 137 20.68 14.53 7.20
CA PRO A 137 19.34 15.11 7.27
C PRO A 137 18.50 14.26 8.23
N GLU A 138 18.49 14.63 9.50
CA GLU A 138 17.58 14.08 10.53
C GLU A 138 16.11 14.53 10.31
N GLY A 139 15.82 15.22 9.21
CA GLY A 139 14.55 15.92 8.97
C GLY A 139 13.39 15.11 8.38
N LEU A 140 13.52 13.80 8.12
CA LEU A 140 12.45 13.00 7.48
C LEU A 140 12.11 11.71 8.24
N GLN A 141 12.33 11.70 9.56
CA GLN A 141 11.95 10.58 10.42
C GLN A 141 10.45 10.57 10.79
N GLY A 142 9.68 11.58 10.40
CA GLY A 142 8.28 11.76 10.77
C GLY A 142 7.36 11.76 9.56
N PHE A 143 6.75 10.62 9.24
CA PHE A 143 5.50 10.61 8.50
C PHE A 143 4.51 9.68 9.19
N MET A 144 3.46 10.33 9.72
CA MET A 144 2.31 9.84 10.48
C MET A 144 2.58 8.77 11.54
N LYS A 145 2.83 9.21 12.77
CA LYS A 145 2.42 8.45 13.95
C LYS A 145 0.99 8.85 14.31
N PHE A 146 0.03 8.01 13.90
CA PHE A 146 -1.38 8.11 14.29
C PHE A 146 -1.56 8.41 15.80
N SER A 147 -0.69 7.85 16.65
CA SER A 147 -0.67 8.02 18.10
C SER A 147 -0.41 9.44 18.60
N GLU A 148 0.07 10.37 17.77
CA GLU A 148 0.47 11.72 18.19
C GLU A 148 -0.61 12.79 17.90
N THR A 149 -1.69 12.41 17.19
CA THR A 149 -2.72 13.36 16.72
C THR A 149 -3.85 13.61 17.71
N GLY A 150 -4.02 12.75 18.72
CA GLY A 150 -5.14 12.80 19.66
C GLY A 150 -6.52 12.48 19.06
N LEU A 151 -6.61 12.31 17.73
CA LEU A 151 -7.80 11.90 17.02
C LEU A 151 -7.92 10.38 16.99
N ASN A 152 -9.14 9.85 17.01
CA ASN A 152 -9.35 8.47 16.61
C ASN A 152 -9.16 8.36 15.09
N TYR A 153 -8.97 7.14 14.59
CA TYR A 153 -8.59 6.93 13.19
C TYR A 153 -9.67 7.38 12.21
N GLU A 154 -10.94 7.21 12.54
CA GLU A 154 -12.03 7.67 11.69
C GLU A 154 -11.99 9.19 11.56
N ASP A 155 -11.91 9.91 12.68
CA ASP A 155 -11.84 11.37 12.68
C ASP A 155 -10.57 11.88 11.99
N PHE A 156 -9.44 11.20 12.15
CA PHE A 156 -8.19 11.54 11.47
C PHE A 156 -8.31 11.37 9.94
N TRP A 157 -8.81 10.23 9.46
CA TRP A 157 -8.94 10.01 8.01
C TRP A 157 -10.13 10.75 7.38
N HIS A 158 -11.14 11.12 8.16
CA HIS A 158 -12.21 12.00 7.72
C HIS A 158 -11.79 13.48 7.71
N SER A 159 -10.88 13.89 8.59
CA SER A 159 -10.35 15.27 8.62
C SER A 159 -9.26 15.51 7.57
N ILE A 160 -8.54 14.48 7.13
CA ILE A 160 -7.63 14.60 6.00
C ILE A 160 -8.43 14.69 4.69
N THR A 161 -8.43 15.90 4.11
CA THR A 161 -9.09 16.20 2.82
C THR A 161 -8.41 15.55 1.63
N GLY A 162 -7.10 15.28 1.74
CA GLY A 162 -6.28 14.69 0.70
C GLY A 162 -4.99 14.11 1.26
N PHE A 163 -4.51 13.06 0.60
CA PHE A 163 -3.22 12.47 0.90
C PHE A 163 -2.53 12.09 -0.41
N HIS A 164 -1.21 12.19 -0.38
CA HIS A 164 -0.33 12.02 -1.50
C HIS A 164 0.72 10.97 -1.17
N VAL A 165 1.07 10.16 -2.17
CA VAL A 165 2.26 9.30 -2.11
C VAL A 165 3.36 10.00 -2.89
N VAL A 166 4.47 10.26 -2.23
CA VAL A 166 5.62 10.97 -2.80
C VAL A 166 6.89 10.14 -2.67
N ARG A 167 7.91 10.45 -3.46
CA ARG A 167 9.24 9.85 -3.29
C ARG A 167 9.76 10.23 -1.91
N GLY A 168 10.09 9.22 -1.11
CA GLY A 168 10.66 9.41 0.22
C GLY A 168 12.16 9.73 0.17
N PRO A 169 12.78 9.98 1.33
CA PRO A 169 14.20 10.37 1.41
C PRO A 169 15.13 9.31 0.82
N ASN A 170 14.79 8.04 1.04
CA ASN A 170 15.59 6.90 0.60
C ASN A 170 15.15 6.36 -0.77
N PHE A 171 14.40 7.15 -1.56
CA PHE A 171 13.84 6.69 -2.83
C PHE A 171 14.93 6.17 -3.78
N GLU A 172 16.03 6.89 -3.95
CA GLU A 172 17.10 6.52 -4.89
C GLU A 172 17.73 5.16 -4.54
N GLU A 173 17.94 4.87 -3.27
CA GLU A 173 18.45 3.59 -2.81
C GLU A 173 17.41 2.49 -2.99
N ARG A 174 16.21 2.70 -2.44
CA ARG A 174 15.15 1.69 -2.38
C ARG A 174 14.56 1.39 -3.75
N SER A 175 14.52 2.35 -4.66
CA SER A 175 13.99 2.14 -6.00
C SER A 175 14.79 1.13 -6.81
N LYS A 176 16.06 0.86 -6.46
CA LYS A 176 16.93 -0.06 -7.20
C LYS A 176 16.38 -1.50 -7.25
N ASN A 177 15.62 -1.94 -6.25
CA ASN A 177 15.04 -3.29 -6.22
C ASN A 177 13.74 -3.43 -7.04
N TRP A 178 13.19 -2.34 -7.60
CA TRP A 178 11.94 -2.42 -8.35
C TRP A 178 11.88 -1.53 -9.61
N CYS A 179 12.62 -0.43 -9.72
CA CYS A 179 12.68 0.44 -10.90
C CYS A 179 13.54 -0.15 -12.03
N VAL A 180 13.23 -1.38 -12.42
CA VAL A 180 13.90 -2.17 -13.45
C VAL A 180 12.86 -2.71 -14.46
N ARG A 181 13.29 -3.33 -15.56
CA ARG A 181 12.36 -3.67 -16.67
C ARG A 181 11.24 -4.62 -16.28
N MET A 182 11.55 -5.75 -15.63
CA MET A 182 10.60 -6.76 -15.15
C MET A 182 11.18 -7.43 -13.92
N TYR A 183 10.46 -7.38 -12.81
CA TYR A 183 10.90 -7.96 -11.55
C TYR A 183 9.69 -8.38 -10.70
N HIS A 184 9.89 -9.30 -9.77
CA HIS A 184 8.80 -9.85 -8.96
C HIS A 184 8.08 -8.77 -8.13
N ASN A 185 8.80 -7.70 -7.74
CA ASN A 185 8.22 -6.53 -7.07
C ASN A 185 7.12 -5.83 -7.88
N HIS A 186 7.14 -5.88 -9.22
CA HIS A 186 6.05 -5.32 -10.02
C HIS A 186 4.73 -6.08 -9.82
N LEU A 187 4.80 -7.40 -9.65
CA LEU A 187 3.62 -8.23 -9.36
C LEU A 187 3.13 -8.00 -7.93
N ARG A 188 4.05 -7.79 -6.97
CA ARG A 188 3.70 -7.38 -5.60
C ARG A 188 2.98 -6.04 -5.60
N ILE A 189 3.46 -5.05 -6.35
CA ILE A 189 2.81 -3.74 -6.52
C ILE A 189 1.40 -3.89 -7.13
N THR A 190 1.23 -4.68 -8.19
CA THR A 190 -0.10 -4.97 -8.76
C THR A 190 -1.04 -5.55 -7.71
N ARG A 191 -0.57 -6.50 -6.91
CA ARG A 191 -1.35 -7.11 -5.82
C ARG A 191 -1.73 -6.08 -4.74
N ILE A 192 -0.81 -5.21 -4.33
CA ILE A 192 -1.06 -4.15 -3.35
C ILE A 192 -2.17 -3.23 -3.86
N LEU A 193 -2.03 -2.67 -5.08
CA LEU A 193 -3.02 -1.80 -5.70
C LEU A 193 -4.40 -2.46 -5.71
N ARG A 194 -4.45 -3.72 -6.18
CA ARG A 194 -5.70 -4.47 -6.28
C ARG A 194 -6.34 -4.71 -4.91
N SER A 195 -5.56 -5.13 -3.93
CA SER A 195 -6.05 -5.44 -2.58
C SER A 195 -6.59 -4.20 -1.87
N LEU A 196 -5.86 -3.07 -1.95
CA LEU A 196 -6.30 -1.78 -1.40
C LEU A 196 -7.67 -1.39 -1.93
N ARG A 197 -7.86 -1.47 -3.25
CA ARG A 197 -9.12 -1.09 -3.88
C ARG A 197 -10.26 -2.03 -3.49
N VAL A 198 -10.03 -3.34 -3.52
CA VAL A 198 -11.06 -4.35 -3.16
C VAL A 198 -11.50 -4.18 -1.70
N LEU A 199 -10.57 -3.91 -0.77
CA LEU A 199 -10.84 -3.87 0.67
C LEU A 199 -11.23 -2.47 1.20
N GLY A 200 -11.57 -1.53 0.33
CA GLY A 200 -12.14 -0.23 0.73
C GLY A 200 -11.11 0.87 1.04
N LEU A 201 -9.89 0.76 0.51
CA LEU A 201 -8.85 1.80 0.55
C LEU A 201 -8.58 2.35 -0.86
N GLU A 202 -9.65 2.69 -1.59
CA GLU A 202 -9.56 3.14 -2.99
C GLU A 202 -8.75 4.42 -3.15
N LYS A 203 -8.92 5.40 -2.26
CA LYS A 203 -8.12 6.63 -2.27
C LYS A 203 -6.61 6.34 -2.14
N GLN A 204 -6.21 5.39 -1.27
CA GLN A 204 -4.81 4.96 -1.10
C GLN A 204 -4.27 4.27 -2.35
N CYS A 205 -5.11 3.45 -2.98
CA CYS A 205 -4.80 2.83 -4.27
C CYS A 205 -4.53 3.89 -5.35
N GLU A 206 -5.40 4.90 -5.47
CA GLU A 206 -5.26 5.98 -6.45
C GLU A 206 -4.01 6.83 -6.23
N ALA A 207 -3.74 7.22 -4.98
CA ALA A 207 -2.55 7.99 -4.62
C ALA A 207 -1.26 7.21 -4.95
N PHE A 208 -1.21 5.91 -4.63
CA PHE A 208 -0.06 5.07 -4.98
C PHE A 208 0.09 4.92 -6.48
N TYR A 209 -1.01 4.68 -7.20
CA TYR A 209 -1.00 4.56 -8.65
C TYR A 209 -0.52 5.84 -9.33
N LYS A 210 -0.90 7.00 -8.81
CA LYS A 210 -0.37 8.29 -9.28
C LYS A 210 1.15 8.34 -9.13
N ALA A 211 1.68 8.04 -7.95
CA ALA A 211 3.12 8.02 -7.71
C ALA A 211 3.87 7.05 -8.64
N LEU A 212 3.30 5.86 -8.88
CA LEU A 212 3.88 4.87 -9.80
C LEU A 212 3.90 5.37 -11.25
N LYS A 213 2.85 6.07 -11.71
CA LYS A 213 2.84 6.71 -13.04
C LYS A 213 3.91 7.79 -13.14
N ASP A 214 4.07 8.60 -12.10
CA ASP A 214 5.08 9.67 -12.06
C ASP A 214 6.50 9.06 -12.15
N VAL A 215 6.73 7.90 -11.53
CA VAL A 215 7.98 7.13 -11.66
C VAL A 215 8.13 6.49 -13.05
N TYR A 216 7.06 5.91 -13.61
CA TYR A 216 7.07 5.31 -14.95
C TYR A 216 7.40 6.32 -16.05
N ASN A 217 6.94 7.57 -15.91
CA ASN A 217 7.19 8.66 -16.85
C ASN A 217 8.55 9.34 -16.68
N ASP A 218 9.33 8.99 -15.63
CA ASP A 218 10.68 9.52 -15.44
C ASP A 218 11.61 8.95 -16.53
N PRO A 219 12.22 9.79 -17.38
CA PRO A 219 13.04 9.32 -18.50
C PRO A 219 14.31 8.55 -18.06
N LYS A 220 14.71 8.68 -16.79
CA LYS A 220 15.86 7.95 -16.22
C LYS A 220 15.48 6.53 -15.81
N ILE A 221 14.20 6.22 -15.67
CA ILE A 221 13.69 4.95 -15.14
C ILE A 221 13.14 4.10 -16.28
N LYS A 222 13.40 2.79 -16.23
CA LYS A 222 13.02 1.84 -17.29
C LYS A 222 12.09 0.76 -16.76
N ILE A 223 10.84 1.10 -16.53
CA ILE A 223 9.76 0.15 -16.22
C ILE A 223 9.09 -0.27 -17.53
N GLY A 224 8.86 -1.58 -17.72
CA GLY A 224 8.22 -2.08 -18.94
C GLY A 224 6.72 -1.73 -19.02
N GLU A 225 6.21 -1.46 -20.23
CA GLU A 225 4.79 -1.16 -20.52
C GLU A 225 3.83 -2.22 -19.97
N ARG A 226 4.22 -3.49 -19.97
CA ARG A 226 3.43 -4.58 -19.38
C ARG A 226 3.14 -4.34 -17.90
N SER A 227 4.11 -3.86 -17.13
CA SER A 227 3.92 -3.55 -15.71
C SER A 227 2.90 -2.43 -15.53
N MET A 228 3.03 -1.37 -16.34
CA MET A 228 2.11 -0.24 -16.35
C MET A 228 0.68 -0.67 -16.72
N MET A 229 0.53 -1.57 -17.69
CA MET A 229 -0.76 -2.19 -18.04
C MET A 229 -1.38 -2.92 -16.83
N PHE A 230 -0.62 -3.76 -16.14
CA PHE A 230 -1.12 -4.48 -14.95
C PHE A 230 -1.52 -3.53 -13.81
N TRP A 231 -0.70 -2.51 -13.53
CA TRP A 231 -1.02 -1.48 -12.52
C TRP A 231 -2.28 -0.71 -12.88
N SER A 232 -2.42 -0.30 -14.15
CA SER A 232 -3.62 0.37 -14.65
C SER A 232 -4.86 -0.51 -14.50
N ARG A 233 -4.76 -1.81 -14.83
CA ARG A 233 -5.90 -2.72 -14.72
C ARG A 233 -6.32 -2.98 -13.27
N ALA A 234 -5.37 -3.14 -12.35
CA ALA A 234 -5.66 -3.28 -10.93
C ALA A 234 -6.50 -2.11 -10.37
N VAL A 235 -6.23 -0.91 -10.87
CA VAL A 235 -6.88 0.33 -10.42
C VAL A 235 -8.18 0.62 -11.17
N ARG A 236 -8.27 0.30 -12.47
CA ARG A 236 -9.36 0.81 -13.32
C ARG A 236 -10.38 -0.23 -13.76
N GLU A 237 -10.02 -1.51 -13.86
CA GLU A 237 -10.96 -2.54 -14.32
C GLU A 237 -12.10 -2.74 -13.31
N PRO A 238 -13.28 -3.20 -13.73
CA PRO A 238 -14.34 -3.61 -12.80
C PRO A 238 -13.81 -4.58 -11.72
N LEU A 239 -14.33 -4.50 -10.49
CA LEU A 239 -13.85 -5.36 -9.39
C LEU A 239 -14.06 -6.86 -9.65
N HIS A 240 -14.95 -7.25 -10.56
CA HIS A 240 -15.09 -8.65 -10.94
C HIS A 240 -14.09 -9.11 -12.02
N MET A 241 -13.22 -8.23 -12.53
CA MET A 241 -12.16 -8.56 -13.48
C MET A 241 -10.79 -8.40 -12.80
N ALA A 242 -10.01 -9.47 -12.79
CA ALA A 242 -8.64 -9.46 -12.30
C ALA A 242 -7.69 -8.78 -13.31
N PRO A 243 -6.53 -8.27 -12.88
CA PRO A 243 -5.59 -7.57 -13.77
C PRO A 243 -5.06 -8.40 -14.95
N ASP A 244 -5.03 -9.73 -14.82
CA ASP A 244 -4.66 -10.65 -15.89
C ASP A 244 -5.80 -10.93 -16.89
N GLY A 245 -7.01 -10.41 -16.64
CA GLY A 245 -8.21 -10.63 -17.44
C GLY A 245 -9.11 -11.76 -16.93
N THR A 246 -8.74 -12.45 -15.85
CA THR A 246 -9.56 -13.51 -15.24
C THR A 246 -10.81 -12.93 -14.58
N ALA A 247 -11.98 -13.54 -14.81
CA ALA A 247 -13.23 -13.10 -14.18
C ALA A 247 -13.46 -13.73 -12.79
N CYS A 248 -13.59 -12.90 -11.76
CA CYS A 248 -14.05 -13.26 -10.43
C CYS A 248 -15.59 -13.40 -10.40
N LYS A 249 -16.09 -14.57 -10.81
CA LYS A 249 -17.54 -14.84 -10.96
C LYS A 249 -18.40 -14.50 -9.73
N TRP A 250 -17.86 -14.68 -8.52
CA TRP A 250 -18.62 -14.40 -7.30
C TRP A 250 -18.79 -12.89 -7.07
N LEU A 251 -17.78 -12.07 -7.39
CA LEU A 251 -17.89 -10.61 -7.32
C LEU A 251 -18.88 -10.07 -8.35
N LYS A 252 -18.87 -10.63 -9.57
CA LYS A 252 -19.84 -10.24 -10.60
C LYS A 252 -21.28 -10.42 -10.13
N ARG A 253 -21.59 -11.60 -9.57
CA ARG A 253 -22.92 -11.90 -9.04
C ARG A 253 -23.33 -10.99 -7.89
N SER A 254 -22.40 -10.63 -6.99
CA SER A 254 -22.69 -9.70 -5.89
C SER A 254 -23.06 -8.30 -6.40
N GLN A 255 -22.34 -7.79 -7.39
CA GLN A 255 -22.62 -6.48 -7.99
C GLN A 255 -23.97 -6.45 -8.73
N GLU A 256 -24.34 -7.54 -9.41
CA GLU A 256 -25.63 -7.66 -10.09
C GLU A 256 -26.80 -7.72 -9.10
N THR A 257 -26.65 -8.38 -7.96
CA THR A 257 -27.71 -8.44 -6.92
C THR A 257 -27.96 -7.10 -6.25
N GLU A 258 -26.91 -6.31 -5.99
CA GLU A 258 -27.04 -4.97 -5.40
C GLU A 258 -27.77 -4.00 -6.35
N GLN A 259 -27.58 -4.12 -7.67
CA GLN A 259 -28.25 -3.27 -8.67
C GLN A 259 -29.73 -3.62 -8.91
N THR A 260 -30.20 -4.78 -8.43
CA THR A 260 -31.61 -5.22 -8.58
C THR A 260 -32.46 -4.93 -7.34
N GLU A 261 -31.85 -4.51 -6.24
CA GLU A 261 -32.53 -4.21 -4.97
C GLU A 261 -32.75 -2.69 -4.75
N ASP A 262 -32.22 -1.84 -5.64
CA ASP A 262 -32.49 -0.39 -5.77
C ASP A 262 -33.56 -0.10 -6.84
#